data_AF-A0A6N0LRE6-F1
#
_entry.id   AF-A0A6N0LRE6-F1
#
_cell.length_a   1.000
_cell.length_b   1.000
_cell.length_c   1.000
_cell.angle_alpha   90.00
_cell.angle_beta   90.00
_cell.angle_gamma   90.00
#
_symmetry.space_group_name_H-M   'P 1'
#
loop_
_entity.id
_entity.type
_entity.pdbx_description
1 polymer ?
#
loop_
_entity_poly.entity_id
_entity_poly.type
_entity_poly.pdbx_seq_one_letter_code
_entity_poly.pdbx_strand_id
1 'polypeptide(L)'
;MIFNQNITKNDWNLDEGRTLIQALIKDFYKNNLNDFADPTKQEGLVAAGKEISQIIILFNRLQKLINRNAPQKIWWDKIPKIFIPDNRDTIQRELTELSKTLIFAIEALHESSSNLNIAQAIRFDVEQIVCKYEHPLTGFIINPFLSVHRSPSTTTKVIFGLISAVFIYGGITFSSIAGLWIFSELVNYYNNNNYNLSKDILQNEIKDIQKYTDKRVEEIQNQSENKNPAPENDVIKLKTSKEEIKELNTISQKNAEFKSTELTNLNNSLAELNAQYSKRQSINAKYNEFLLQLSLAISAGTLGSIISILIRIEEFQKKKYSDPLTPFLVGAFKPMIGGAFSVLFLALINSGIILMFINPSVLKLNPTTNQESSQDQQRSLIFVIAFVVGFSERLAKDFIGKAEEIAGANRDNLEYKQVTNELSVDVDGSNISQKQVANSIAISNTAPNQVDSDNLLNGADDSKP
;
A
#
# COMPACT_ATOMS: atom_id res chain seq x y z
N MET A 1 -40.20 -43.38 9.48
CA MET A 1 -39.16 -44.13 8.76
C MET A 1 -38.11 -44.58 9.77
N ILE A 2 -37.91 -45.89 9.91
CA ILE A 2 -36.92 -46.47 10.84
C ILE A 2 -35.60 -46.55 10.08
N PHE A 3 -34.63 -45.70 10.43
CA PHE A 3 -33.27 -45.78 9.88
C PHE A 3 -32.53 -46.94 10.55
N ASN A 4 -32.09 -47.89 9.74
CA ASN A 4 -31.46 -49.13 10.14
C ASN A 4 -29.98 -48.86 10.55
N GLN A 5 -29.58 -49.24 11.76
CA GLN A 5 -28.31 -48.82 12.41
C GLN A 5 -27.07 -49.66 12.06
N ASN A 6 -27.11 -50.55 11.06
CA ASN A 6 -25.97 -51.40 10.70
C ASN A 6 -25.31 -51.01 9.36
N ILE A 7 -24.96 -49.73 9.20
CA ILE A 7 -24.05 -49.29 8.13
C ILE A 7 -22.64 -49.31 8.71
N THR A 8 -21.79 -50.20 8.19
CA THR A 8 -20.35 -50.23 8.47
C THR A 8 -19.74 -48.86 8.15
N LYS A 9 -18.90 -48.39 9.08
CA LYS A 9 -18.62 -46.97 9.34
C LYS A 9 -18.04 -46.11 8.20
N ASN A 10 -17.77 -46.65 7.00
CA ASN A 10 -17.03 -45.93 5.95
C ASN A 10 -17.61 -46.00 4.52
N ASP A 11 -18.72 -46.70 4.25
CA ASP A 11 -19.22 -46.86 2.87
C ASP A 11 -20.32 -45.85 2.52
N TRP A 12 -20.15 -44.57 2.86
CA TRP A 12 -21.03 -43.56 2.26
C TRP A 12 -20.70 -43.45 0.77
N ASN A 13 -21.54 -44.07 -0.07
CA ASN A 13 -21.35 -44.05 -1.51
C ASN A 13 -21.77 -42.68 -2.06
N LEU A 14 -20.82 -41.96 -2.66
CA LEU A 14 -21.04 -40.66 -3.30
C LEU A 14 -22.15 -40.69 -4.36
N ASP A 15 -22.35 -41.84 -5.01
CA ASP A 15 -23.39 -42.03 -6.01
C ASP A 15 -24.79 -42.13 -5.39
N GLU A 16 -24.91 -42.69 -4.18
CA GLU A 16 -26.16 -42.69 -3.41
C GLU A 16 -26.55 -41.26 -3.03
N GLY A 17 -25.57 -40.45 -2.58
CA GLY A 17 -25.80 -39.04 -2.25
C GLY A 17 -26.31 -38.23 -3.46
N ARG A 18 -25.78 -38.47 -4.67
CA ARG A 18 -26.29 -37.83 -5.90
C ARG A 18 -27.72 -38.24 -6.21
N THR A 19 -28.00 -39.53 -6.12
CA THR A 19 -29.31 -40.09 -6.42
C THR A 19 -30.36 -39.54 -5.45
N LEU A 20 -30.01 -39.45 -4.17
CA LEU A 20 -30.86 -38.84 -3.14
C LEU A 20 -31.13 -37.37 -3.41
N ILE A 21 -30.10 -36.58 -3.73
CA ILE A 21 -30.27 -35.15 -4.08
C ILE A 21 -31.19 -34.99 -5.29
N GLN A 22 -31.02 -35.80 -6.34
CA GLN A 22 -31.89 -35.76 -7.52
C GLN A 22 -33.34 -36.10 -7.18
N ALA A 23 -33.58 -37.09 -6.33
CA ALA A 23 -34.91 -37.44 -5.84
C ALA A 23 -35.54 -36.28 -5.06
N LEU A 24 -34.81 -35.70 -4.09
CA LEU A 24 -35.28 -34.57 -3.29
C LEU A 24 -35.62 -33.34 -4.13
N ILE A 25 -34.82 -33.03 -5.16
CA ILE A 25 -35.10 -31.93 -6.08
C ILE A 25 -36.39 -32.19 -6.86
N LYS A 26 -36.54 -33.40 -7.41
CA LYS A 26 -37.74 -33.78 -8.17
C LYS A 26 -38.99 -33.69 -7.31
N ASP A 27 -38.90 -34.15 -6.07
CA ASP A 27 -40.01 -34.11 -5.11
C ASP A 27 -40.31 -32.67 -4.69
N PHE A 28 -39.30 -31.83 -4.47
CA PHE A 28 -39.49 -30.39 -4.18
C PHE A 28 -40.33 -29.70 -5.27
N TYR A 29 -39.96 -29.86 -6.54
CA TYR A 29 -40.71 -29.23 -7.64
C TYR A 29 -42.10 -29.83 -7.83
N LYS A 30 -42.23 -31.15 -7.66
CA LYS A 30 -43.51 -31.84 -7.78
C LYS A 30 -44.50 -31.40 -6.71
N ASN A 31 -44.05 -31.29 -5.46
CA ASN A 31 -44.89 -30.95 -4.31
C ASN A 31 -45.29 -29.47 -4.29
N ASN A 32 -44.45 -28.59 -4.83
CA ASN A 32 -44.70 -27.14 -4.85
C ASN A 32 -45.31 -26.64 -6.17
N LEU A 33 -45.61 -27.51 -7.14
CA LEU A 33 -46.07 -27.12 -8.48
C LEU A 33 -47.31 -26.20 -8.45
N ASN A 34 -48.27 -26.50 -7.59
CA ASN A 34 -49.49 -25.70 -7.44
C ASN A 34 -49.24 -24.38 -6.70
N ASP A 35 -48.27 -24.36 -5.78
CA ASP A 35 -47.92 -23.16 -5.00
C ASP A 35 -47.14 -22.13 -5.83
N PHE A 36 -46.53 -22.53 -6.96
CA PHE A 36 -45.94 -21.57 -7.91
C PHE A 36 -46.98 -20.68 -8.60
N ALA A 37 -48.25 -21.08 -8.62
CA ALA A 37 -49.34 -20.24 -9.15
C ALA A 37 -49.78 -19.15 -8.15
N ASP A 38 -49.43 -19.28 -6.87
CA ASP A 38 -49.74 -18.30 -5.84
C ASP A 38 -48.63 -17.23 -5.77
N PRO A 39 -48.90 -15.96 -6.16
CA PRO A 39 -47.90 -14.91 -6.18
C PRO A 39 -47.31 -14.62 -4.79
N THR A 40 -48.04 -14.91 -3.71
CA THR A 40 -47.56 -14.67 -2.34
C THR A 40 -46.51 -15.69 -1.89
N LYS A 41 -46.55 -16.91 -2.45
CA LYS A 41 -45.59 -17.99 -2.16
C LYS A 41 -44.46 -18.08 -3.18
N GLN A 42 -44.70 -17.57 -4.39
CA GLN A 42 -43.78 -17.65 -5.51
C GLN A 42 -42.38 -17.11 -5.19
N GLU A 43 -42.27 -15.99 -4.49
CA GLU A 43 -40.97 -15.39 -4.13
C GLU A 43 -40.13 -16.33 -3.25
N GLY A 44 -40.73 -16.90 -2.21
CA GLY A 44 -40.07 -17.84 -1.30
C GLY A 44 -39.65 -19.14 -2.01
N LEU A 45 -40.49 -19.65 -2.91
CA LEU A 45 -40.19 -20.86 -3.69
C LEU A 45 -39.07 -20.62 -4.72
N VAL A 46 -39.06 -19.47 -5.38
CA VAL A 46 -37.97 -19.09 -6.30
C VAL A 46 -36.66 -18.92 -5.55
N ALA A 47 -36.68 -18.30 -4.36
CA ALA A 47 -35.51 -18.18 -3.51
C ALA A 47 -34.99 -19.55 -3.05
N ALA A 48 -35.87 -20.45 -2.62
CA ALA A 48 -35.52 -21.82 -2.25
C ALA A 48 -34.95 -22.62 -3.43
N GLY A 49 -35.55 -22.53 -4.62
CA GLY A 49 -35.02 -23.18 -5.83
C GLY A 49 -33.64 -22.67 -6.25
N LYS A 50 -33.38 -21.36 -6.08
CA LYS A 50 -32.05 -20.76 -6.27
C LYS A 50 -31.04 -21.30 -5.26
N GLU A 51 -31.44 -21.44 -4.00
CA GLU A 51 -30.58 -21.97 -2.94
C GLU A 51 -30.24 -23.45 -3.17
N ILE A 52 -31.22 -24.29 -3.51
CA ILE A 52 -31.02 -25.69 -3.91
C ILE A 52 -29.98 -25.78 -5.04
N SER A 53 -30.09 -24.92 -6.05
CA SER A 53 -29.14 -24.87 -7.17
C SER A 53 -27.71 -24.57 -6.70
N GLN A 54 -27.54 -23.64 -5.76
CA GLN A 54 -26.24 -23.31 -5.18
C GLN A 54 -25.68 -24.46 -4.33
N ILE A 55 -26.52 -25.16 -3.56
CA ILE A 55 -26.13 -26.35 -2.81
C ILE A 55 -25.65 -27.46 -3.74
N ILE A 56 -26.31 -27.70 -4.88
CA ILE A 56 -25.88 -28.71 -5.88
C ILE A 56 -24.50 -28.38 -6.45
N ILE A 57 -24.26 -27.11 -6.80
CA ILE A 57 -22.96 -26.67 -7.31
C ILE A 57 -21.87 -26.94 -6.26
N LEU A 58 -22.14 -26.61 -5.00
CA LEU A 58 -21.21 -26.83 -3.90
C LEU A 58 -20.99 -28.32 -3.62
N PHE A 59 -22.04 -29.14 -3.69
CA PHE A 59 -21.95 -30.59 -3.56
C PHE A 59 -21.05 -31.17 -4.65
N ASN A 60 -21.21 -30.78 -5.91
CA ASN A 60 -20.34 -31.23 -7.01
C ASN A 60 -18.86 -30.84 -6.79
N ARG A 61 -18.60 -29.64 -6.26
CA ARG A 61 -17.24 -29.21 -5.88
C ARG A 61 -16.68 -30.10 -4.76
N LEU A 62 -17.48 -30.36 -3.73
CA LEU A 62 -17.13 -31.23 -2.61
C LEU A 62 -16.78 -32.65 -3.09
N GLN A 63 -17.56 -33.23 -4.00
CA GLN A 63 -17.27 -34.54 -4.56
C GLN A 63 -15.97 -34.55 -5.37
N LYS A 64 -15.71 -33.49 -6.14
CA LYS A 64 -14.45 -33.34 -6.87
C LYS A 64 -13.25 -33.30 -5.90
N LEU A 65 -13.41 -32.64 -4.75
CA LEU A 65 -12.39 -32.66 -3.68
C LEU A 65 -12.21 -34.04 -3.06
N ILE A 66 -13.29 -34.74 -2.72
CA ILE A 66 -13.21 -36.10 -2.14
C ILE A 66 -12.46 -37.02 -3.10
N ASN A 67 -12.83 -37.01 -4.39
CA ASN A 67 -12.18 -37.82 -5.43
C ASN A 67 -10.71 -37.44 -5.66
N ARG A 68 -10.36 -36.17 -5.47
CA ARG A 68 -8.98 -35.67 -5.58
C ARG A 68 -8.12 -36.10 -4.39
N ASN A 69 -8.72 -36.18 -3.21
CA ASN A 69 -8.07 -36.55 -1.96
C ASN A 69 -8.13 -38.06 -1.68
N ALA A 70 -8.60 -38.88 -2.63
CA ALA A 70 -8.56 -40.33 -2.55
C ALA A 70 -7.12 -40.81 -2.28
N PRO A 71 -6.89 -41.81 -1.40
CA PRO A 71 -5.55 -42.23 -0.99
C PRO A 71 -4.66 -42.64 -2.17
N GLN A 72 -5.23 -42.97 -3.32
CA GLN A 72 -4.53 -43.38 -4.53
C GLN A 72 -4.18 -42.24 -5.52
N LYS A 73 -4.61 -40.98 -5.28
CA LYS A 73 -4.37 -39.86 -6.21
C LYS A 73 -3.45 -38.77 -5.63
N ILE A 74 -2.25 -38.72 -6.21
CA ILE A 74 -1.08 -37.94 -5.80
C ILE A 74 -1.10 -36.54 -6.46
N TRP A 75 -2.03 -35.66 -6.11
CA TRP A 75 -1.89 -34.25 -6.55
C TRP A 75 -1.14 -33.38 -5.53
N TRP A 76 -1.19 -33.76 -4.25
CA TRP A 76 -0.62 -33.00 -3.14
C TRP A 76 0.85 -33.27 -2.84
N ASP A 77 1.45 -34.33 -3.39
CA ASP A 77 2.86 -34.68 -3.10
C ASP A 77 3.85 -33.64 -3.66
N LYS A 78 3.38 -32.70 -4.50
CA LYS A 78 4.18 -31.56 -4.99
C LYS A 78 4.21 -30.37 -4.03
N ILE A 79 3.34 -30.34 -3.01
CA ILE A 79 3.32 -29.25 -2.02
C ILE A 79 4.26 -29.62 -0.87
N PRO A 80 5.16 -28.72 -0.43
CA PRO A 80 6.09 -29.02 0.64
C PRO A 80 5.35 -29.48 1.90
N LYS A 81 5.79 -30.61 2.50
CA LYS A 81 5.20 -31.23 3.71
C LYS A 81 5.06 -30.28 4.91
N ILE A 82 5.78 -29.16 4.90
CA ILE A 82 5.74 -28.11 5.93
C ILE A 82 4.35 -27.47 6.02
N PHE A 83 3.59 -27.41 4.92
CA PHE A 83 2.34 -26.65 4.87
C PHE A 83 1.08 -27.48 5.16
N ILE A 84 1.13 -28.81 5.06
CA ILE A 84 -0.05 -29.66 5.23
C ILE A 84 0.37 -30.95 5.98
N PRO A 85 0.03 -31.08 7.28
CA PRO A 85 0.25 -32.33 7.98
C PRO A 85 -0.55 -33.46 7.32
N ASP A 86 0.03 -34.66 7.26
CA ASP A 86 -0.53 -35.82 6.57
C ASP A 86 -1.77 -36.34 7.29
N ASN A 87 -2.92 -35.69 7.05
CA ASN A 87 -4.18 -35.94 7.73
C ASN A 87 -5.31 -36.25 6.73
N ARG A 88 -4.97 -37.01 5.67
CA ARG A 88 -5.87 -37.30 4.53
C ARG A 88 -7.17 -37.96 4.96
N ASP A 89 -7.09 -38.93 5.88
CA ASP A 89 -8.26 -39.66 6.38
C ASP A 89 -9.22 -38.73 7.13
N THR A 90 -8.67 -37.79 7.92
CA THR A 90 -9.51 -36.78 8.61
C THR A 90 -10.15 -35.84 7.60
N ILE A 91 -9.44 -35.41 6.57
CA ILE A 91 -10.00 -34.56 5.51
C ILE A 91 -11.14 -35.29 4.78
N GLN A 92 -10.96 -36.56 4.41
CA GLN A 92 -12.01 -37.33 3.76
C GLN A 92 -13.24 -37.52 4.63
N ARG A 93 -13.02 -37.82 5.92
CA ARG A 93 -14.10 -37.93 6.89
C ARG A 93 -14.85 -36.61 7.02
N GLU A 94 -14.13 -35.50 7.16
CA GLU A 94 -14.73 -34.16 7.26
C GLU A 94 -15.52 -33.81 6.00
N LEU A 95 -14.95 -34.01 4.81
CA LEU A 95 -15.65 -33.77 3.54
C LEU A 95 -16.91 -34.65 3.38
N THR A 96 -16.87 -35.90 3.84
CA THR A 96 -18.03 -36.81 3.82
C THR A 96 -19.13 -36.31 4.77
N GLU A 97 -18.78 -35.86 5.98
CA GLU A 97 -19.75 -35.29 6.92
C GLU A 97 -20.37 -33.98 6.39
N LEU A 98 -19.59 -33.14 5.70
CA LEU A 98 -20.13 -31.95 5.03
C LEU A 98 -21.14 -32.31 3.93
N SER A 99 -20.93 -33.43 3.23
CA SER A 99 -21.86 -33.88 2.19
C SER A 99 -23.23 -34.23 2.77
N LYS A 100 -23.26 -34.89 3.95
CA LYS A 100 -24.48 -35.18 4.70
C LYS A 100 -25.16 -33.90 5.19
N THR A 101 -24.37 -32.92 5.63
CA THR A 101 -24.88 -31.62 6.08
C THR A 101 -25.56 -30.85 4.93
N LEU A 102 -25.03 -30.92 3.70
CA LEU A 102 -25.68 -30.33 2.52
C LEU A 102 -26.99 -31.04 2.15
N ILE A 103 -27.07 -32.36 2.30
CA ILE A 103 -28.31 -33.12 2.08
C ILE A 103 -29.37 -32.66 3.09
N PHE A 104 -28.99 -32.54 4.36
CA PHE A 104 -29.87 -32.01 5.40
C PHE A 104 -30.39 -30.60 5.07
N ALA A 105 -29.56 -29.72 4.51
CA ALA A 105 -30.01 -28.41 4.06
C ALA A 105 -31.06 -28.48 2.94
N ILE A 106 -30.94 -29.42 2.00
CA ILE A 106 -31.95 -29.65 0.95
C ILE A 106 -33.23 -30.21 1.56
N GLU A 107 -33.13 -31.17 2.49
CA GLU A 107 -34.29 -31.73 3.21
C GLU A 107 -35.05 -30.64 3.98
N ALA A 108 -34.33 -29.74 4.66
CA ALA A 108 -34.94 -28.61 5.36
C ALA A 108 -35.70 -27.68 4.41
N LEU A 109 -35.15 -27.40 3.21
CA LEU A 109 -35.83 -26.63 2.16
C LEU A 109 -37.03 -27.38 1.56
N HIS A 110 -36.94 -28.71 1.48
CA HIS A 110 -38.02 -29.57 0.99
C HIS A 110 -39.21 -29.57 1.94
N GLU A 111 -38.97 -29.60 3.25
CA GLU A 111 -40.02 -29.56 4.26
C GLU A 111 -40.74 -28.20 4.30
N SER A 112 -39.99 -27.10 4.21
CA SER A 112 -40.57 -25.77 4.14
C SER A 112 -39.61 -24.76 3.51
N SER A 113 -40.14 -23.93 2.60
CA SER A 113 -39.40 -22.78 2.05
C SER A 113 -39.04 -21.74 3.12
N SER A 114 -39.72 -21.75 4.28
CA SER A 114 -39.38 -20.89 5.43
C SER A 114 -38.01 -21.23 6.05
N ASN A 115 -37.47 -22.43 5.78
CA ASN A 115 -36.16 -22.86 6.29
C ASN A 115 -34.97 -22.33 5.46
N LEU A 116 -35.22 -21.38 4.55
CA LEU A 116 -34.22 -20.78 3.67
C LEU A 116 -32.98 -20.28 4.42
N ASN A 117 -33.17 -19.58 5.54
CA ASN A 117 -32.06 -19.02 6.32
C ASN A 117 -31.17 -20.12 6.93
N ILE A 118 -31.76 -21.24 7.34
CA ILE A 118 -31.02 -22.39 7.92
C ILE A 118 -30.19 -23.06 6.83
N ALA A 119 -30.80 -23.32 5.66
CA ALA A 119 -30.11 -23.92 4.53
C ALA A 119 -28.97 -23.03 4.00
N GLN A 120 -29.18 -21.71 3.95
CA GLN A 120 -28.15 -20.74 3.60
C GLN A 120 -26.97 -20.76 4.58
N ALA A 121 -27.25 -20.76 5.89
CA ALA A 121 -26.21 -20.84 6.92
C ALA A 121 -25.37 -22.12 6.75
N ILE A 122 -26.02 -23.28 6.60
CA ILE A 122 -25.35 -24.56 6.35
C ILE A 122 -24.48 -24.48 5.09
N ARG A 123 -25.04 -23.98 3.97
CA ARG A 123 -24.29 -23.86 2.72
C ARG A 123 -23.05 -22.99 2.90
N PHE A 124 -23.17 -21.86 3.60
CA PHE A 124 -22.05 -20.97 3.83
C PHE A 124 -20.95 -21.62 4.67
N ASP A 125 -21.30 -22.36 5.71
CA ASP A 125 -20.33 -23.07 6.55
C ASP A 125 -19.60 -24.15 5.76
N VAL A 126 -20.34 -24.95 4.99
CA VAL A 126 -19.75 -25.97 4.11
C VAL A 126 -18.85 -25.31 3.05
N GLU A 127 -19.26 -24.18 2.47
CA GLU A 127 -18.48 -23.49 1.46
C GLU A 127 -17.16 -22.95 2.01
N GLN A 128 -17.13 -22.42 3.24
CA GLN A 128 -15.90 -21.98 3.89
C GLN A 128 -14.92 -23.15 4.06
N ILE A 129 -15.41 -24.31 4.47
CA ILE A 129 -14.55 -25.49 4.65
C ILE A 129 -14.09 -26.04 3.29
N VAL A 130 -14.97 -26.08 2.29
CA VAL A 130 -14.60 -26.46 0.91
C VAL A 130 -13.53 -25.52 0.34
N CYS A 131 -13.68 -24.20 0.49
CA CYS A 131 -12.70 -23.22 0.05
C CYS A 131 -11.34 -23.39 0.74
N LYS A 132 -11.32 -23.75 2.03
CA LYS A 132 -10.08 -24.08 2.77
C LYS A 132 -9.31 -25.23 2.11
N TYR A 133 -10.01 -26.25 1.60
CA TYR A 133 -9.39 -27.40 0.96
C TYR A 133 -9.09 -27.21 -0.53
N GLU A 134 -9.88 -26.41 -1.25
CA GLU A 134 -9.57 -26.04 -2.64
C GLU A 134 -8.32 -25.13 -2.71
N HIS A 135 -8.19 -24.25 -1.73
CA HIS A 135 -7.19 -23.20 -1.69
C HIS A 135 -6.45 -23.21 -0.33
N PRO A 136 -5.52 -24.15 -0.10
CA PRO A 136 -4.83 -24.29 1.19
C PRO A 136 -4.07 -23.02 1.59
N LEU A 137 -3.48 -22.33 0.61
CA LEU A 137 -2.67 -21.13 0.83
C LEU A 137 -3.49 -19.85 0.80
N THR A 138 -4.59 -19.76 0.03
CA THR A 138 -5.36 -18.50 -0.05
C THR A 138 -6.68 -18.56 0.69
N GLY A 139 -7.10 -19.74 1.15
CA GLY A 139 -8.34 -19.96 1.90
C GLY A 139 -8.39 -19.18 3.20
N PHE A 140 -7.24 -18.94 3.85
CA PHE A 140 -7.19 -18.09 5.05
C PHE A 140 -7.51 -16.61 4.77
N ILE A 141 -7.39 -16.16 3.52
CA ILE A 141 -7.76 -14.80 3.07
C ILE A 141 -9.19 -14.81 2.52
N ILE A 142 -9.50 -15.81 1.69
CA ILE A 142 -10.79 -15.92 0.99
C ILE A 142 -11.93 -16.13 1.98
N ASN A 143 -11.76 -16.99 3.00
CA ASN A 143 -12.84 -17.34 3.91
C ASN A 143 -13.30 -16.15 4.78
N PRO A 144 -12.42 -15.39 5.44
CA PRO A 144 -12.83 -14.18 6.15
C PRO A 144 -13.49 -13.15 5.22
N PHE A 145 -12.99 -12.99 3.99
CA PHE A 145 -13.58 -12.09 3.01
C PHE A 145 -15.01 -12.52 2.62
N LEU A 146 -15.22 -13.81 2.31
CA LEU A 146 -16.54 -14.34 1.99
C LEU A 146 -17.51 -14.21 3.17
N SER A 147 -17.05 -14.53 4.38
CA SER A 147 -17.83 -14.39 5.61
C SER A 147 -18.32 -12.95 5.79
N VAL A 148 -17.43 -11.97 5.57
CA VAL A 148 -17.78 -10.57 5.71
C VAL A 148 -18.65 -10.05 4.56
N HIS A 149 -18.37 -10.42 3.32
CA HIS A 149 -19.22 -10.06 2.18
C HIS A 149 -20.68 -10.50 2.42
N ARG A 150 -20.85 -11.68 3.02
CA ARG A 150 -22.16 -12.28 3.32
C ARG A 150 -22.79 -11.77 4.62
N SER A 151 -22.02 -11.11 5.47
CA SER A 151 -22.54 -10.54 6.71
C SER A 151 -23.68 -9.55 6.41
N PRO A 152 -24.79 -9.59 7.16
CA PRO A 152 -25.83 -8.58 7.02
C PRO A 152 -25.40 -7.22 7.58
N SER A 153 -24.39 -7.19 8.45
CA SER A 153 -23.93 -5.98 9.12
C SER A 153 -23.01 -5.15 8.22
N THR A 154 -23.48 -3.96 7.85
CA THR A 154 -22.66 -2.96 7.13
C THR A 154 -21.44 -2.54 7.94
N THR A 155 -21.59 -2.39 9.27
CA THR A 155 -20.52 -2.08 10.21
C THR A 155 -19.38 -3.11 10.11
N THR A 156 -19.73 -4.41 10.09
CA THR A 156 -18.74 -5.50 10.00
C THR A 156 -17.94 -5.42 8.70
N LYS A 157 -18.60 -5.07 7.58
CA LYS A 157 -17.95 -4.89 6.28
C LYS A 157 -16.96 -3.74 6.27
N VAL A 158 -17.32 -2.62 6.88
CA VAL A 158 -16.42 -1.47 7.03
C VAL A 158 -15.22 -1.84 7.90
N ILE A 159 -15.43 -2.46 9.07
CA ILE A 159 -14.34 -2.86 9.98
C ILE A 159 -13.37 -3.82 9.30
N PHE A 160 -13.89 -4.82 8.60
CA PHE A 160 -13.03 -5.76 7.88
C PHE A 160 -12.29 -5.10 6.71
N GLY A 161 -12.94 -4.16 6.01
CA GLY A 161 -12.28 -3.31 5.02
C GLY A 161 -11.11 -2.55 5.63
N LEU A 162 -11.30 -1.95 6.81
CA LEU A 162 -10.24 -1.24 7.55
C LEU A 162 -9.10 -2.18 7.96
N ILE A 163 -9.40 -3.36 8.50
CA ILE A 163 -8.39 -4.36 8.87
C ILE A 163 -7.60 -4.78 7.62
N SER A 164 -8.30 -5.08 6.53
CA SER A 164 -7.69 -5.44 5.25
C SER A 164 -6.78 -4.33 4.73
N ALA A 165 -7.20 -3.06 4.86
CA ALA A 165 -6.39 -1.90 4.51
C ALA A 165 -5.08 -1.88 5.29
N VAL A 166 -5.13 -2.07 6.61
CA VAL A 166 -3.93 -2.07 7.46
C VAL A 166 -2.93 -3.14 7.02
N PHE A 167 -3.39 -4.36 6.71
CA PHE A 167 -2.49 -5.41 6.23
C PHE A 167 -1.94 -5.15 4.84
N ILE A 168 -2.80 -4.77 3.88
CA ILE A 168 -2.40 -4.57 2.49
C ILE A 168 -1.48 -3.35 2.38
N TYR A 169 -1.92 -2.18 2.85
CA TYR A 169 -1.15 -0.95 2.72
C TYR A 169 -0.01 -0.89 3.71
N GLY A 170 -0.20 -1.37 4.95
CA GLY A 170 0.88 -1.52 5.91
C GLY A 170 1.97 -2.44 5.34
N GLY A 171 1.60 -3.57 4.72
CA GLY A 171 2.52 -4.47 4.05
C GLY A 171 3.28 -3.81 2.89
N ILE A 172 2.58 -3.14 1.98
CA ILE A 172 3.20 -2.46 0.82
C ILE A 172 4.14 -1.33 1.26
N THR A 173 3.68 -0.48 2.17
CA THR A 173 4.47 0.66 2.66
C THR A 173 5.68 0.20 3.47
N PHE A 174 5.49 -0.75 4.38
CA PHE A 174 6.57 -1.35 5.15
C PHE A 174 7.60 -2.04 4.24
N SER A 175 7.16 -2.83 3.26
CA SER A 175 8.05 -3.49 2.30
C SER A 175 8.83 -2.47 1.45
N SER A 176 8.18 -1.40 1.01
CA SER A 176 8.83 -0.34 0.23
C SER A 176 9.88 0.42 1.04
N ILE A 177 9.53 0.82 2.27
CA ILE A 177 10.45 1.53 3.18
C ILE A 177 11.60 0.62 3.59
N ALA A 178 11.32 -0.63 3.96
CA ALA A 178 12.35 -1.62 4.29
C ALA A 178 13.28 -1.87 3.10
N GLY A 179 12.74 -1.97 1.88
CA GLY A 179 13.53 -2.12 0.66
C GLY A 179 14.47 -0.93 0.42
N LEU A 180 13.97 0.30 0.57
CA LEU A 180 14.80 1.51 0.46
C LEU A 180 15.86 1.59 1.56
N TRP A 181 15.52 1.16 2.78
CA TRP A 181 16.45 1.13 3.91
C TRP A 181 17.55 0.10 3.70
N ILE A 182 17.21 -1.14 3.31
CA ILE A 182 18.17 -2.21 2.99
C ILE A 182 19.08 -1.77 1.84
N PHE A 183 18.52 -1.17 0.79
CA PHE A 183 19.31 -0.66 -0.33
C PHE A 183 20.28 0.44 0.10
N SER A 184 19.82 1.39 0.92
CA SER A 184 20.67 2.43 1.52
C SER A 184 21.82 1.81 2.31
N GLU A 185 21.54 0.82 3.15
CA GLU A 185 22.55 0.16 3.98
C GLU A 185 23.56 -0.65 3.15
N LEU A 186 23.10 -1.34 2.10
CA LEU A 186 23.98 -2.04 1.16
C LEU A 186 24.93 -1.08 0.42
N VAL A 187 24.40 0.06 -0.04
CA VAL A 187 25.21 1.11 -0.69
C VAL A 187 26.21 1.69 0.31
N ASN A 188 25.81 1.90 1.57
CA ASN A 188 26.69 2.40 2.63
C ASN A 188 27.81 1.41 2.94
N TYR A 189 27.47 0.14 3.09
CA TYR A 189 28.43 -0.93 3.33
C TYR A 189 29.48 -1.01 2.21
N TYR A 190 29.03 -1.01 0.95
CA TYR A 190 29.94 -1.05 -0.20
C TYR A 190 30.86 0.19 -0.27
N ASN A 191 30.30 1.38 -0.08
CA ASN A 191 31.07 2.62 -0.08
C ASN A 191 32.08 2.68 1.08
N ASN A 192 31.71 2.19 2.27
CA ASN A 192 32.58 2.18 3.42
C ASN A 192 33.78 1.24 3.22
N ASN A 193 33.54 0.06 2.64
CA ASN A 193 34.62 -0.87 2.32
C ASN A 193 35.59 -0.28 1.29
N ASN A 194 35.08 0.33 0.22
CA ASN A 194 35.93 0.97 -0.79
C ASN A 194 36.72 2.16 -0.23
N TYR A 195 36.11 2.95 0.65
CA TYR A 195 36.79 4.04 1.35
C TYR A 195 37.92 3.51 2.25
N ASN A 196 37.65 2.51 3.09
CA ASN A 196 38.66 1.92 3.97
C ASN A 196 39.82 1.32 3.17
N LEU A 197 39.53 0.60 2.08
CA LEU A 197 40.55 0.05 1.20
C LEU A 197 41.42 1.16 0.57
N SER A 198 40.79 2.21 0.03
CA SER A 198 41.51 3.34 -0.59
C SER A 198 42.35 4.10 0.43
N LYS A 199 41.82 4.28 1.65
CA LYS A 199 42.52 4.90 2.77
C LYS A 199 43.74 4.08 3.18
N ASP A 200 43.60 2.76 3.32
CA ASP A 200 44.70 1.87 3.69
C ASP A 200 45.80 1.86 2.61
N ILE A 201 45.43 1.86 1.34
CA ILE A 201 46.39 1.96 0.22
C ILE A 201 47.18 3.27 0.31
N LEU A 202 46.51 4.41 0.43
CA LEU A 202 47.17 5.73 0.53
C LEU A 202 48.06 5.82 1.78
N GLN A 203 47.60 5.30 2.92
CA GLN A 203 48.38 5.31 4.16
C GLN A 203 49.63 4.43 4.06
N ASN A 204 49.54 3.27 3.40
CA ASN A 204 50.69 2.41 3.15
C ASN A 204 51.68 3.06 2.18
N GLU A 205 51.21 3.70 1.11
CA GLU A 205 52.06 4.42 0.15
C GLU A 205 52.81 5.59 0.81
N ILE A 206 52.12 6.38 1.64
CA ILE A 206 52.75 7.43 2.45
C ILE A 206 53.84 6.84 3.36
N LYS A 207 53.55 5.72 4.02
CA LYS A 207 54.49 5.04 4.93
C LYS A 207 55.71 4.48 4.19
N ASP A 208 55.53 3.93 3.01
CA ASP A 208 56.61 3.37 2.18
C ASP A 208 57.51 4.47 1.62
N ILE A 209 56.94 5.60 1.17
CA ILE A 209 57.72 6.78 0.73
C ILE A 209 58.50 7.38 1.90
N GLN A 210 57.90 7.46 3.09
CA GLN A 210 58.61 7.89 4.30
C GLN A 210 59.78 6.97 4.60
N LYS A 211 59.55 5.65 4.68
CA LYS A 211 60.58 4.65 4.95
C LYS A 211 61.70 4.65 3.91
N TYR A 212 61.38 4.71 2.62
CA TYR A 212 62.36 4.78 1.55
C TYR A 212 63.23 6.03 1.67
N THR A 213 62.61 7.18 1.97
CA THR A 213 63.35 8.43 2.08
C THR A 213 64.24 8.44 3.31
N ASP A 214 63.75 7.95 4.45
CA ASP A 214 64.51 7.91 5.70
C ASP A 214 65.74 7.00 5.56
N LYS A 215 65.58 5.84 4.91
CA LYS A 215 66.70 4.95 4.55
C LYS A 215 67.72 5.65 3.64
N ARG A 216 67.27 6.39 2.64
CA ARG A 216 68.16 7.09 1.70
C ARG A 216 68.93 8.24 2.37
N VAL A 217 68.31 8.94 3.32
CA VAL A 217 68.98 9.97 4.14
C VAL A 217 70.07 9.33 5.00
N GLU A 218 69.77 8.20 5.64
CA GLU A 218 70.74 7.43 6.43
C GLU A 218 71.94 6.96 5.58
N GLU A 219 71.70 6.45 4.36
CA GLU A 219 72.75 6.06 3.42
C GLU A 219 73.66 7.23 3.02
N ILE A 220 73.09 8.40 2.74
CA ILE A 220 73.85 9.62 2.41
C ILE A 220 74.69 10.08 3.60
N GLN A 221 74.11 10.04 4.82
CA GLN A 221 74.80 10.45 6.02
C GLN A 221 75.98 9.53 6.34
N ASN A 222 75.78 8.21 6.24
CA ASN A 222 76.84 7.20 6.40
C ASN A 222 77.96 7.35 5.36
N GLN A 223 77.64 7.69 4.11
CA GLN A 223 78.66 7.98 3.08
C GLN A 223 79.48 9.24 3.37
N SER A 224 78.87 10.25 4.01
CA SER A 224 79.56 11.47 4.41
C SER A 224 80.50 11.25 5.59
N GLU A 225 80.11 10.44 6.58
CA GLU A 225 80.91 10.15 7.78
C GLU A 225 82.11 9.22 7.50
N ASN A 226 82.00 8.32 6.52
CA ASN A 226 83.09 7.39 6.18
C ASN A 226 84.21 8.03 5.33
N LYS A 227 83.99 9.22 4.77
CA LYS A 227 85.04 10.02 4.09
C LYS A 227 85.77 10.92 5.10
N ASN A 228 86.38 10.35 6.11
CA ASN A 228 87.31 11.10 6.96
C ASN A 228 88.62 11.35 6.19
N PRO A 229 89.11 12.59 6.06
CA PRO A 229 90.29 12.87 5.26
C PRO A 229 91.54 12.32 5.97
N ALA A 230 92.24 11.39 5.31
CA ALA A 230 93.62 11.11 5.65
C ALA A 230 94.44 12.41 5.49
N PRO A 231 95.38 12.70 6.41
CA PRO A 231 96.11 13.97 6.40
C PRO A 231 97.22 13.91 5.35
N GLU A 232 96.97 14.33 4.10
CA GLU A 232 98.08 14.49 3.15
C GLU A 232 97.86 15.54 2.04
N ASN A 233 98.88 16.39 1.93
CA ASN A 233 99.09 17.67 1.22
C ASN A 233 98.78 17.82 -0.29
N ASP A 234 97.78 17.14 -0.88
CA ASP A 234 97.46 17.31 -2.31
C ASP A 234 96.31 18.32 -2.57
N VAL A 235 96.68 19.56 -2.93
CA VAL A 235 95.76 20.66 -3.30
C VAL A 235 94.82 20.31 -4.47
N ILE A 236 95.21 19.35 -5.33
CA ILE A 236 94.41 18.90 -6.47
C ILE A 236 93.27 17.97 -6.03
N LYS A 237 93.46 17.13 -5.01
CA LYS A 237 92.39 16.29 -4.43
C LYS A 237 91.33 17.10 -3.68
N LEU A 238 91.71 18.28 -3.17
CA LEU A 238 90.82 19.16 -2.42
C LEU A 238 89.78 19.86 -3.31
N LYS A 239 90.08 20.08 -4.60
CA LYS A 239 89.13 20.67 -5.56
C LYS A 239 88.08 19.66 -6.01
N THR A 240 88.49 18.43 -6.31
CA THR A 240 87.57 17.34 -6.68
C THR A 240 86.63 16.97 -5.54
N SER A 241 87.09 16.98 -4.28
CA SER A 241 86.20 16.69 -3.14
C SER A 241 85.13 17.77 -2.93
N LYS A 242 85.42 19.04 -3.22
CA LYS A 242 84.44 20.14 -3.14
C LYS A 242 83.33 20.03 -4.19
N GLU A 243 83.67 19.59 -5.40
CA GLU A 243 82.67 19.37 -6.46
C GLU A 243 81.77 18.18 -6.13
N GLU A 244 82.33 17.06 -5.65
CA GLU A 244 81.54 15.91 -5.18
C GLU A 244 80.59 16.28 -4.03
N ILE A 245 81.04 17.07 -3.04
CA ILE A 245 80.19 17.54 -1.93
C ILE A 245 79.06 18.43 -2.44
N LYS A 246 79.33 19.30 -3.41
CA LYS A 246 78.31 20.18 -4.00
C LYS A 246 77.26 19.36 -4.79
N GLU A 247 77.69 18.34 -5.51
CA GLU A 247 76.81 17.44 -6.25
C GLU A 247 75.93 16.60 -5.30
N LEU A 248 76.51 16.06 -4.22
CA LEU A 248 75.80 15.38 -3.13
C LEU A 248 74.73 16.27 -2.48
N ASN A 249 75.07 17.53 -2.18
CA ASN A 249 74.10 18.49 -1.64
C ASN A 249 72.96 18.79 -2.62
N THR A 250 73.26 18.88 -3.92
CA THR A 250 72.24 19.12 -4.95
C THR A 250 71.30 17.93 -5.12
N ILE A 251 71.83 16.70 -5.04
CA ILE A 251 71.03 15.46 -5.06
C ILE A 251 70.16 15.36 -3.81
N SER A 252 70.71 15.67 -2.63
CA SER A 252 69.97 15.71 -1.38
C SER A 252 68.81 16.70 -1.42
N GLN A 253 69.05 17.91 -1.94
CA GLN A 253 68.02 18.94 -2.10
C GLN A 253 66.91 18.51 -3.06
N LYS A 254 67.25 17.97 -4.24
CA LYS A 254 66.26 17.45 -5.20
C LYS A 254 65.43 16.30 -4.62
N ASN A 255 66.04 15.43 -3.82
CA ASN A 255 65.31 14.35 -3.14
C ASN A 255 64.36 14.88 -2.07
N ALA A 256 64.75 15.92 -1.33
CA ALA A 256 63.89 16.56 -0.34
C ALA A 256 62.70 17.27 -1.01
N GLU A 257 62.92 17.96 -2.13
CA GLU A 257 61.87 18.58 -2.94
C GLU A 257 60.90 17.52 -3.50
N PHE A 258 61.42 16.43 -4.06
CA PHE A 258 60.61 15.31 -4.53
C PHE A 258 59.75 14.70 -3.41
N LYS A 259 60.36 14.38 -2.24
CA LYS A 259 59.64 13.88 -1.04
C LYS A 259 58.53 14.84 -0.65
N SER A 260 58.84 16.14 -0.53
CA SER A 260 57.88 17.14 -0.09
C SER A 260 56.69 17.26 -1.05
N THR A 261 56.94 17.17 -2.36
CA THR A 261 55.90 17.30 -3.39
C THR A 261 55.01 16.06 -3.41
N GLU A 262 55.60 14.86 -3.46
CA GLU A 262 54.85 13.60 -3.53
C GLU A 262 54.04 13.34 -2.25
N LEU A 263 54.64 13.57 -1.08
CA LEU A 263 53.97 13.41 0.21
C LEU A 263 52.84 14.44 0.39
N THR A 264 53.02 15.67 -0.12
CA THR A 264 51.95 16.68 -0.11
C THR A 264 50.79 16.25 -1.01
N ASN A 265 51.08 15.73 -2.20
CA ASN A 265 50.05 15.23 -3.11
C ASN A 265 49.26 14.07 -2.50
N LEU A 266 49.92 13.09 -1.88
CA LEU A 266 49.25 11.97 -1.22
C LEU A 266 48.42 12.40 -0.01
N ASN A 267 48.94 13.33 0.81
CA ASN A 267 48.18 13.90 1.93
C ASN A 267 46.95 14.66 1.44
N ASN A 268 47.05 15.40 0.34
CA ASN A 268 45.92 16.09 -0.28
C ASN A 268 44.87 15.09 -0.79
N SER A 269 45.29 14.00 -1.45
CA SER A 269 44.39 12.92 -1.88
C SER A 269 43.67 12.25 -0.71
N LEU A 270 44.37 12.01 0.42
CA LEU A 270 43.77 11.47 1.63
C LEU A 270 42.76 12.44 2.27
N ALA A 271 43.09 13.74 2.32
CA ALA A 271 42.18 14.77 2.81
C ALA A 271 40.92 14.88 1.95
N GLU A 272 41.06 14.83 0.62
CA GLU A 272 39.93 14.83 -0.30
C GLU A 272 39.05 13.59 -0.12
N LEU A 273 39.66 12.40 -0.01
CA LEU A 273 38.94 11.14 0.23
C LEU A 273 38.11 11.21 1.52
N ASN A 274 38.68 11.73 2.61
CA ASN A 274 37.99 11.93 3.89
C ASN A 274 36.82 12.91 3.74
N ALA A 275 37.03 14.05 3.05
CA ALA A 275 35.99 15.04 2.83
C ALA A 275 34.82 14.47 2.00
N GLN A 276 35.11 13.68 0.97
CA GLN A 276 34.09 12.99 0.16
C GLN A 276 33.30 11.99 1.00
N TYR A 277 33.96 11.21 1.86
CA TYR A 277 33.30 10.26 2.76
C TYR A 277 32.37 10.95 3.76
N SER A 278 32.84 11.99 4.46
CA SER A 278 32.02 12.76 5.39
C SER A 278 30.81 13.40 4.71
N LYS A 279 30.98 13.92 3.49
CA LYS A 279 29.87 14.44 2.68
C LYS A 279 28.81 13.36 2.41
N ARG A 280 29.21 12.16 1.98
CA ARG A 280 28.29 11.04 1.73
C ARG A 280 27.56 10.61 3.00
N GLN A 281 28.26 10.49 4.12
CA GLN A 281 27.65 10.13 5.41
C GLN A 281 26.56 11.14 5.82
N SER A 282 26.80 12.43 5.61
CA SER A 282 25.80 13.48 5.89
C SER A 282 24.57 13.39 4.98
N ILE A 283 24.73 12.99 3.72
CA ILE A 283 23.63 12.79 2.77
C ILE A 283 22.77 11.59 3.19
N ASN A 284 23.42 10.48 3.55
CA ASN A 284 22.72 9.26 3.99
C ASN A 284 21.92 9.49 5.28
N ALA A 285 22.48 10.24 6.23
CA ALA A 285 21.77 10.64 7.44
C ALA A 285 20.50 11.46 7.12
N LYS A 286 20.60 12.44 6.20
CA LYS A 286 19.44 13.22 5.74
C LYS A 286 18.40 12.36 5.03
N TYR A 287 18.84 11.40 4.21
CA TYR A 287 17.94 10.50 3.50
C TYR A 287 17.18 9.57 4.45
N ASN A 288 17.86 8.97 5.44
CA ASN A 288 17.22 8.14 6.46
C ASN A 288 16.21 8.93 7.29
N GLU A 289 16.54 10.18 7.64
CA GLU A 289 15.60 11.06 8.34
C GLU A 289 14.37 11.38 7.49
N PHE A 290 14.55 11.65 6.19
CA PHE A 290 13.44 11.86 5.27
C PHE A 290 12.54 10.62 5.16
N LEU A 291 13.12 9.41 5.03
CA LEU A 291 12.35 8.17 4.98
C LEU A 291 11.55 7.93 6.27
N LEU A 292 12.14 8.25 7.44
CA LEU A 292 11.44 8.17 8.71
C LEU A 292 10.25 9.14 8.76
N GLN A 293 10.44 10.39 8.36
CA GLN A 293 9.38 11.39 8.31
C GLN A 293 8.28 11.02 7.32
N LEU A 294 8.64 10.44 6.17
CA LEU A 294 7.71 9.93 5.18
C LEU A 294 6.87 8.77 5.74
N SER A 295 7.52 7.81 6.39
CA SER A 295 6.86 6.69 7.07
C SER A 295 5.88 7.17 8.16
N LEU A 296 6.34 8.13 8.97
CA LEU A 296 5.55 8.75 10.02
C LEU A 296 4.32 9.47 9.46
N ALA A 297 4.49 10.26 8.39
CA ALA A 297 3.39 10.97 7.76
C ALA A 297 2.36 10.02 7.14
N ILE A 298 2.80 8.96 6.44
CA ILE A 298 1.90 7.96 5.85
C ILE A 298 1.11 7.24 6.96
N SER A 299 1.79 6.79 8.01
CA SER A 299 1.15 6.07 9.12
C SER A 299 0.17 6.95 9.90
N ALA A 300 0.57 8.18 10.25
CA ALA A 300 -0.29 9.14 10.94
C ALA A 300 -1.52 9.52 10.09
N GLY A 301 -1.33 9.79 8.81
CA GLY A 301 -2.41 10.09 7.86
C GLY A 301 -3.41 8.97 7.69
N THR A 302 -2.90 7.75 7.52
CA THR A 302 -3.73 6.55 7.42
C THR A 302 -4.52 6.35 8.71
N LEU A 303 -3.88 6.51 9.88
CA LEU A 303 -4.52 6.39 11.19
C LEU A 303 -5.63 7.44 11.38
N GLY A 304 -5.36 8.70 11.04
CA GLY A 304 -6.35 9.78 11.08
C GLY A 304 -7.58 9.46 10.23
N SER A 305 -7.37 8.90 9.03
CA SER A 305 -8.47 8.46 8.18
C SER A 305 -9.22 7.25 8.74
N ILE A 306 -8.54 6.28 9.36
CA ILE A 306 -9.18 5.13 10.02
C ILE A 306 -10.10 5.61 11.14
N ILE A 307 -9.61 6.49 12.02
CA ILE A 307 -10.41 7.04 13.13
C ILE A 307 -11.60 7.85 12.58
N SER A 308 -11.40 8.64 11.51
CA SER A 308 -12.48 9.38 10.85
C SER A 308 -13.60 8.46 10.32
N ILE A 309 -13.28 7.24 9.89
CA ILE A 309 -14.25 6.24 9.44
C ILE A 309 -14.95 5.59 10.64
N LEU A 310 -14.19 5.21 11.68
CA LEU A 310 -14.74 4.58 12.88
C LEU A 310 -15.78 5.45 13.59
N ILE A 311 -15.54 6.76 13.70
CA ILE A 311 -16.51 7.69 14.32
C ILE A 311 -17.77 7.86 13.44
N ARG A 312 -17.73 7.50 12.15
CA ARG A 312 -18.88 7.58 11.22
C ARG A 312 -19.47 6.21 10.89
N ILE A 313 -19.14 5.17 11.66
CA ILE A 313 -19.48 3.82 11.25
C ILE A 313 -21.00 3.60 11.10
N GLU A 314 -21.79 4.29 11.91
CA GLU A 314 -23.25 4.29 11.88
C GLU A 314 -23.83 4.95 10.61
N GLU A 315 -23.15 5.96 10.05
CA GLU A 315 -23.61 6.63 8.82
C GLU A 315 -23.60 5.69 7.60
N PHE A 316 -22.78 4.65 7.63
CA PHE A 316 -22.72 3.63 6.58
C PHE A 316 -23.92 2.69 6.59
N GLN A 317 -24.79 2.72 7.61
CA GLN A 317 -26.02 1.93 7.64
C GLN A 317 -27.15 2.52 6.78
N LYS A 318 -26.97 3.74 6.23
CA LYS A 318 -27.97 4.41 5.39
C LYS A 318 -28.17 3.68 4.04
N LYS A 319 -29.38 3.76 3.47
CA LYS A 319 -29.77 3.14 2.16
C LYS A 319 -28.79 3.38 1.01
N LYS A 320 -27.97 4.45 1.06
CA LYS A 320 -26.90 4.74 0.09
C LYS A 320 -25.86 3.61 -0.04
N TYR A 321 -25.77 2.74 0.96
CA TYR A 321 -24.82 1.63 1.03
C TYR A 321 -25.49 0.26 0.92
N SER A 322 -26.57 0.15 0.12
CA SER A 322 -27.30 -1.10 -0.09
C SER A 322 -26.48 -2.18 -0.78
N ASP A 323 -25.47 -1.79 -1.56
CA ASP A 323 -24.53 -2.73 -2.17
C ASP A 323 -23.57 -3.30 -1.11
N PRO A 324 -23.49 -4.63 -0.93
CA PRO A 324 -22.57 -5.28 -0.01
C PRO A 324 -21.10 -4.91 -0.18
N LEU A 325 -20.66 -4.60 -1.40
CA LEU A 325 -19.23 -4.37 -1.68
C LEU A 325 -18.80 -2.94 -1.32
N THR A 326 -19.68 -1.97 -1.50
CA THR A 326 -19.38 -0.54 -1.27
C THR A 326 -18.85 -0.23 0.14
N PRO A 327 -19.47 -0.68 1.25
CA PRO A 327 -18.95 -0.45 2.61
C PRO A 327 -17.56 -1.03 2.84
N PHE A 328 -17.29 -2.22 2.28
CA PHE A 328 -15.98 -2.85 2.34
C PHE A 328 -14.94 -2.00 1.61
N LEU A 329 -15.23 -1.57 0.37
CA LEU A 329 -14.32 -0.72 -0.42
C LEU A 329 -14.07 0.62 0.25
N VAL A 330 -15.08 1.19 0.90
CA VAL A 330 -14.92 2.42 1.68
C VAL A 330 -13.97 2.21 2.86
N GLY A 331 -14.14 1.14 3.64
CA GLY A 331 -13.23 0.79 4.72
C GLY A 331 -11.81 0.49 4.22
N ALA A 332 -11.69 -0.15 3.05
CA ALA A 332 -10.41 -0.51 2.45
C ALA A 332 -9.66 0.71 1.89
N PHE A 333 -10.27 1.48 1.00
CA PHE A 333 -9.56 2.47 0.19
C PHE A 333 -9.50 3.87 0.81
N LYS A 334 -10.43 4.26 1.67
CA LYS A 334 -10.38 5.60 2.28
C LYS A 334 -9.11 5.86 3.12
N PRO A 335 -8.61 4.91 3.93
CA PRO A 335 -7.34 5.07 4.63
C PRO A 335 -6.17 5.45 3.72
N MET A 336 -6.12 4.89 2.50
CA MET A 336 -5.10 5.20 1.51
C MET A 336 -5.15 6.67 1.06
N ILE A 337 -6.35 7.24 0.93
CA ILE A 337 -6.54 8.65 0.60
C ILE A 337 -5.96 9.53 1.72
N GLY A 338 -6.19 9.18 2.99
CA GLY A 338 -5.60 9.89 4.15
C GLY A 338 -4.07 9.85 4.18
N GLY A 339 -3.48 8.68 3.85
CA GLY A 339 -2.03 8.54 3.69
C GLY A 339 -1.49 9.41 2.55
N ALA A 340 -2.13 9.39 1.38
CA ALA A 340 -1.71 10.18 0.21
C ALA A 340 -1.76 11.70 0.48
N PHE A 341 -2.83 12.19 1.10
CA PHE A 341 -2.90 13.59 1.51
C PHE A 341 -1.81 13.97 2.53
N SER A 342 -1.45 13.05 3.42
CA SER A 342 -0.39 13.31 4.39
C SER A 342 0.99 13.40 3.74
N VAL A 343 1.26 12.60 2.70
CA VAL A 343 2.48 12.75 1.87
C VAL A 343 2.49 14.08 1.15
N LEU A 344 1.35 14.51 0.59
CA LEU A 344 1.23 15.83 -0.04
C LEU A 344 1.55 16.96 0.96
N PHE A 345 1.00 16.88 2.17
CA PHE A 345 1.27 17.88 3.21
C PHE A 345 2.73 17.85 3.68
N LEU A 346 3.34 16.67 3.82
CA LEU A 346 4.76 16.56 4.10
C LEU A 346 5.60 17.24 3.01
N ALA A 347 5.24 17.07 1.72
CA ALA A 347 5.91 17.76 0.61
C ALA A 347 5.71 19.29 0.67
N LEU A 348 4.52 19.77 1.05
CA LEU A 348 4.24 21.19 1.24
C LEU A 348 5.00 21.81 2.43
N ILE A 349 5.22 21.04 3.51
CA ILE A 349 6.06 21.45 4.64
C ILE A 349 7.53 21.52 4.20
N ASN A 350 8.04 20.46 3.56
CA ASN A 350 9.44 20.36 3.15
C ASN A 350 9.81 21.33 2.02
N SER A 351 8.85 21.74 1.19
CA SER A 351 9.05 22.82 0.20
C SER A 351 9.04 24.22 0.79
N GLY A 352 8.72 24.37 2.09
CA GLY A 352 8.65 25.67 2.76
C GLY A 352 7.38 26.47 2.49
N ILE A 353 6.45 25.95 1.67
CA ILE A 353 5.19 26.64 1.32
C ILE A 353 4.34 26.85 2.57
N ILE A 354 4.20 25.82 3.43
CA ILE A 354 3.42 25.91 4.67
C ILE A 354 4.14 26.71 5.76
N LEU A 355 5.48 26.68 5.79
CA LEU A 355 6.27 27.46 6.76
C LEU A 355 6.09 28.98 6.58
N MET A 356 5.64 29.45 5.40
CA MET A 356 5.28 30.85 5.19
C MET A 356 4.07 31.29 6.03
N PHE A 357 3.19 30.35 6.42
CA PHE A 357 1.96 30.63 7.17
C PHE A 357 2.09 30.32 8.68
N ILE A 358 3.03 29.48 9.07
CA ILE A 358 3.29 29.12 10.48
C ILE A 358 4.48 29.94 10.96
N ASN A 359 4.21 30.92 11.83
CA ASN A 359 5.25 31.80 12.37
C ASN A 359 6.43 30.96 12.91
N PRO A 360 7.65 31.09 12.34
CA PRO A 360 8.80 30.23 12.68
C PRO A 360 9.23 30.36 14.14
N SER A 361 8.76 31.40 14.83
CA SER A 361 8.97 31.66 16.25
C SER A 361 8.22 30.69 17.17
N VAL A 362 7.09 30.13 16.72
CA VAL A 362 6.30 29.12 17.48
C VAL A 362 6.93 27.73 17.34
N LEU A 363 7.67 27.50 16.26
CA LEU A 363 8.45 26.29 15.99
C LEU A 363 9.86 26.33 16.60
N LYS A 364 10.36 27.52 16.95
CA LYS A 364 11.57 27.70 17.77
C LYS A 364 11.21 27.69 19.25
N LEU A 365 10.76 26.55 19.78
CA LEU A 365 10.61 26.38 21.22
C LEU A 365 12.00 26.25 21.86
N ASN A 366 12.38 27.27 22.65
CA ASN A 366 13.52 27.38 23.56
C ASN A 366 14.76 26.51 23.27
N PRO A 367 15.87 27.09 22.78
CA PRO A 367 17.14 26.38 22.55
C PRO A 367 17.93 26.20 23.86
N THR A 368 17.26 25.82 24.95
CA THR A 368 17.93 25.47 26.19
C THR A 368 17.93 23.95 26.31
N THR A 369 19.13 23.40 26.08
CA THR A 369 19.57 22.02 26.35
C THR A 369 19.02 20.91 25.43
N ASN A 370 19.94 20.39 24.61
CA ASN A 370 19.90 19.12 23.85
C ASN A 370 19.23 19.17 22.46
N GLN A 371 20.05 19.09 21.40
CA GLN A 371 19.63 19.08 19.98
C GLN A 371 18.59 17.99 19.65
N GLU A 372 18.56 16.88 20.39
CA GLU A 372 17.57 15.81 20.23
C GLU A 372 16.12 16.29 20.40
N SER A 373 15.89 17.27 21.29
CA SER A 373 14.55 17.79 21.59
C SER A 373 13.89 18.48 20.38
N SER A 374 14.69 19.10 19.50
CA SER A 374 14.18 19.82 18.32
C SER A 374 13.67 18.90 17.22
N GLN A 375 14.32 17.74 17.06
CA GLN A 375 13.99 16.76 16.02
C GLN A 375 12.74 15.97 16.40
N ASP A 376 12.59 15.59 17.67
CA ASP A 376 11.39 14.91 18.16
C ASP A 376 10.15 15.82 18.14
N GLN A 377 10.34 17.13 18.37
CA GLN A 377 9.27 18.12 18.18
C GLN A 377 8.85 18.23 16.72
N GLN A 378 9.80 18.28 15.77
CA GLN A 378 9.48 18.31 14.34
C GLN A 378 8.73 17.04 13.91
N ARG A 379 9.17 15.87 14.36
CA ARG A 379 8.49 14.59 14.11
C ARG A 379 7.07 14.60 14.68
N SER A 380 6.90 15.06 15.91
CA SER A 380 5.59 15.20 16.56
C SER A 380 4.67 16.15 15.78
N LEU A 381 5.19 17.26 15.27
CA LEU A 381 4.42 18.19 14.45
C LEU A 381 3.98 17.55 13.13
N ILE A 382 4.90 16.86 12.43
CA ILE A 382 4.58 16.13 11.20
C ILE A 382 3.49 15.10 11.48
N PHE A 383 3.61 14.34 12.57
CA PHE A 383 2.60 13.37 12.98
C PHE A 383 1.23 14.03 13.19
N VAL A 384 1.16 15.12 13.97
CA VAL A 384 -0.11 15.81 14.26
C VAL A 384 -0.74 16.37 12.97
N ILE A 385 0.04 17.05 12.12
CA ILE A 385 -0.48 17.60 10.87
C ILE A 385 -0.97 16.48 9.95
N ALA A 386 -0.15 15.44 9.74
CA ALA A 386 -0.53 14.29 8.91
C ALA A 386 -1.79 13.61 9.45
N PHE A 387 -1.88 13.40 10.76
CA PHE A 387 -3.06 12.82 11.41
C PHE A 387 -4.33 13.65 11.17
N VAL A 388 -4.26 14.97 11.39
CA VAL A 388 -5.37 15.90 11.19
C VAL A 388 -5.78 15.94 9.71
N VAL A 389 -4.81 15.95 8.79
CA VAL A 389 -5.04 15.89 7.35
C VAL A 389 -5.67 14.55 6.94
N GLY A 390 -5.29 13.44 7.56
CA GLY A 390 -5.96 12.14 7.39
C GLY A 390 -7.43 12.19 7.80
N PHE A 391 -7.77 13.06 8.75
CA PHE A 391 -9.14 13.32 9.20
C PHE A 391 -9.93 14.29 8.29
N SER A 392 -9.27 14.90 7.29
CA SER A 392 -9.72 16.10 6.57
C SER A 392 -11.07 15.98 5.86
N GLU A 393 -11.50 14.79 5.40
CA GLU A 393 -12.82 14.62 4.78
C GLU A 393 -13.95 15.07 5.74
N ARG A 394 -13.77 14.81 7.04
CA ARG A 394 -14.73 15.20 8.07
C ARG A 394 -14.46 16.60 8.59
N LEU A 395 -13.20 16.98 8.82
CA LEU A 395 -12.89 18.36 9.23
C LEU A 395 -13.42 19.36 8.21
N ALA A 396 -13.26 19.12 6.91
CA ALA A 396 -13.76 20.01 5.88
C ALA A 396 -15.30 20.09 5.90
N LYS A 397 -16.01 18.96 5.99
CA LYS A 397 -17.47 18.94 6.05
C LYS A 397 -18.02 19.57 7.34
N ASP A 398 -17.40 19.27 8.49
CA ASP A 398 -17.81 19.80 9.79
C ASP A 398 -17.49 21.30 9.90
N PHE A 399 -16.38 21.77 9.31
CA PHE A 399 -16.09 23.21 9.19
C PHE A 399 -17.08 23.93 8.27
N ILE A 400 -17.36 23.37 7.09
CA ILE A 400 -18.33 23.95 6.15
C ILE A 400 -19.72 23.98 6.80
N GLY A 401 -20.15 22.88 7.43
CA GLY A 401 -21.44 22.82 8.13
C GLY A 401 -21.56 23.84 9.25
N LYS A 402 -20.51 24.00 10.09
CA LYS A 402 -20.49 25.06 11.12
C LYS A 402 -20.42 26.47 10.53
N ALA A 403 -19.67 26.67 9.44
CA ALA A 403 -19.60 27.96 8.77
C ALA A 403 -20.94 28.34 8.13
N GLU A 404 -21.65 27.38 7.55
CA GLU A 404 -23.01 27.53 7.03
C GLU A 404 -24.02 27.78 8.15
N GLU A 405 -23.90 27.11 9.30
CA GLU A 405 -24.75 27.36 10.48
C GLU A 405 -24.54 28.78 11.02
N ILE A 406 -23.29 29.23 11.16
CA ILE A 406 -22.97 30.59 11.63
C ILE A 406 -23.39 31.65 10.60
N ALA A 407 -23.17 31.39 9.31
CA ALA A 407 -23.59 32.30 8.23
C ALA A 407 -25.11 32.31 8.03
N GLY A 408 -25.79 31.18 8.27
CA GLY A 408 -27.24 31.02 8.21
C GLY A 408 -27.95 31.62 9.42
N ALA A 409 -27.42 31.46 10.63
CA ALA A 409 -27.95 32.07 11.85
C ALA A 409 -27.91 33.61 11.82
N ASN A 410 -27.02 34.20 11.02
CA ASN A 410 -27.00 35.64 10.74
C ASN A 410 -28.05 36.11 9.71
N ARG A 411 -28.77 35.21 9.03
CA ARG A 411 -29.91 35.55 8.16
C ARG A 411 -31.26 35.55 8.89
N ASP A 412 -31.38 34.76 9.95
CA ASP A 412 -32.64 34.64 10.71
C ASP A 412 -32.75 35.65 11.88
N ASN A 413 -31.66 36.36 12.20
CA ASN A 413 -31.70 37.55 13.06
C ASN A 413 -32.12 38.79 12.24
N LEU A 414 -33.40 38.83 11.85
CA LEU A 414 -34.08 40.04 11.37
C LEU A 414 -34.35 41.00 12.55
N GLU A 415 -33.28 41.61 13.07
CA GLU A 415 -33.36 42.92 13.74
C GLU A 415 -32.68 44.00 12.88
N TYR A 416 -32.96 43.95 11.57
CA TYR A 416 -32.87 45.11 10.69
C TYR A 416 -34.21 45.27 9.99
N LYS A 417 -35.19 45.75 10.77
CA LYS A 417 -36.43 46.33 10.25
C LYS A 417 -36.06 47.66 9.61
N GLN A 418 -35.58 47.62 8.37
CA GLN A 418 -35.33 48.83 7.61
C GLN A 418 -36.68 49.42 7.20
N VAL A 419 -37.00 50.52 7.88
CA VAL A 419 -38.05 51.48 7.57
C VAL A 419 -37.94 51.91 6.11
N THR A 420 -38.68 51.26 5.22
CA THR A 420 -39.03 51.78 3.89
C THR A 420 -40.45 51.34 3.56
N ASN A 421 -41.40 51.83 4.35
CA ASN A 421 -42.83 51.79 4.02
C ASN A 421 -43.53 53.00 4.63
N GLU A 422 -43.01 54.20 4.36
CA GLU A 422 -43.77 55.46 4.44
C GLU A 422 -43.19 56.43 3.41
N LEU A 423 -43.60 56.27 2.15
CA LEU A 423 -43.86 57.39 1.23
C LEU A 423 -44.68 56.87 0.05
N SER A 424 -45.95 56.59 0.32
CA SER A 424 -46.97 56.46 -0.71
C SER A 424 -47.48 57.85 -1.09
N VAL A 425 -47.46 58.14 -2.39
CA VAL A 425 -48.46 58.93 -3.12
C VAL A 425 -48.36 60.45 -2.97
N ASP A 426 -47.84 61.12 -3.99
CA ASP A 426 -48.69 61.87 -4.93
C ASP A 426 -47.90 62.42 -6.12
N VAL A 427 -48.64 62.78 -7.18
CA VAL A 427 -48.26 63.48 -8.42
C VAL A 427 -48.18 62.61 -9.67
N ASP A 428 -49.37 62.45 -10.24
CA ASP A 428 -49.67 62.35 -11.67
C ASP A 428 -48.86 63.35 -12.53
N GLY A 429 -48.48 62.91 -13.73
CA GLY A 429 -48.41 63.81 -14.88
C GLY A 429 -47.22 63.62 -15.82
N SER A 430 -47.57 63.35 -17.09
CA SER A 430 -46.81 63.69 -18.31
C SER A 430 -45.74 62.72 -18.83
N ASN A 431 -46.14 61.96 -19.85
CA ASN A 431 -45.54 61.91 -21.19
C ASN A 431 -44.04 62.25 -21.34
N ILE A 432 -43.26 61.33 -21.94
CA ILE A 432 -42.55 61.52 -23.22
C ILE A 432 -41.94 60.20 -23.70
N SER A 433 -42.02 59.99 -25.01
CA SER A 433 -41.62 58.82 -25.79
C SER A 433 -40.11 58.66 -26.04
N GLN A 434 -39.79 57.52 -26.68
CA GLN A 434 -38.58 57.17 -27.46
C GLN A 434 -37.39 56.73 -26.59
N LYS A 435 -36.66 55.65 -26.91
CA LYS A 435 -36.16 55.30 -28.24
C LYS A 435 -35.69 53.84 -28.29
N GLN A 436 -35.97 53.20 -29.43
CA GLN A 436 -35.39 51.96 -29.91
C GLN A 436 -33.86 52.02 -29.94
N VAL A 437 -33.20 50.92 -29.54
CA VAL A 437 -32.04 50.40 -30.28
C VAL A 437 -32.18 48.88 -30.37
N ALA A 438 -32.46 48.43 -31.58
CA ALA A 438 -32.29 47.05 -32.01
C ALA A 438 -30.83 46.81 -32.40
N ASN A 439 -30.33 45.59 -32.13
CA ASN A 439 -29.54 44.74 -33.03
C ASN A 439 -28.95 43.59 -32.19
N SER A 440 -29.47 42.36 -32.27
CA SER A 440 -29.27 41.38 -33.35
C SER A 440 -27.84 40.82 -33.42
N ILE A 441 -27.64 39.62 -32.86
CA ILE A 441 -26.91 38.56 -33.57
C ILE A 441 -27.72 37.28 -33.39
N ALA A 442 -28.08 36.71 -34.53
CA ALA A 442 -28.87 35.52 -34.69
C ALA A 442 -28.01 34.47 -35.43
N ILE A 443 -28.39 33.20 -35.27
CA ILE A 443 -28.23 32.08 -36.24
C ILE A 443 -26.81 31.44 -36.23
N SER A 444 -26.63 30.12 -36.24
CA SER A 444 -27.44 29.03 -36.80
C SER A 444 -27.33 27.69 -36.06
N ASN A 445 -28.49 27.06 -35.91
CA ASN A 445 -28.66 25.60 -35.92
C ASN A 445 -28.34 25.02 -37.30
N THR A 446 -27.78 23.81 -37.34
CA THR A 446 -27.91 22.90 -38.49
C THR A 446 -27.84 21.45 -38.04
N ALA A 447 -28.90 20.71 -38.32
CA ALA A 447 -28.99 19.26 -38.50
C ALA A 447 -29.85 19.06 -39.77
N PRO A 448 -30.09 17.83 -40.27
CA PRO A 448 -29.32 16.58 -40.28
C PRO A 448 -29.01 16.18 -41.74
N ASN A 449 -28.43 14.98 -42.00
CA ASN A 449 -28.73 14.28 -43.25
C ASN A 449 -28.48 12.77 -43.18
N GLN A 450 -29.45 12.08 -43.76
CA GLN A 450 -29.64 10.66 -44.01
C GLN A 450 -29.66 10.52 -45.54
N VAL A 451 -28.89 9.60 -46.14
CA VAL A 451 -29.13 9.13 -47.52
C VAL A 451 -28.68 7.68 -47.65
N ASP A 452 -29.61 6.87 -48.15
CA ASP A 452 -29.53 5.48 -48.60
C ASP A 452 -28.61 5.27 -49.80
N SER A 453 -28.14 4.04 -50.04
CA SER A 453 -28.50 3.22 -51.22
C SER A 453 -27.63 1.96 -51.39
N ASP A 454 -28.31 0.82 -51.33
CA ASP A 454 -28.37 -0.27 -52.31
C ASP A 454 -27.11 -0.95 -52.90
N ASN A 455 -27.07 -2.27 -52.70
CA ASN A 455 -27.30 -3.34 -53.71
C ASN A 455 -26.21 -4.40 -54.00
N LEU A 456 -26.73 -5.64 -54.13
CA LEU A 456 -26.29 -6.82 -54.90
C LEU A 456 -25.17 -7.73 -54.32
N LEU A 457 -25.47 -9.00 -53.98
CA LEU A 457 -25.59 -10.15 -54.91
C LEU A 457 -25.78 -11.51 -54.16
N ASN A 458 -26.78 -12.28 -54.60
CA ASN A 458 -26.94 -13.75 -54.77
C ASN A 458 -26.16 -14.76 -53.89
N GLY A 459 -26.72 -15.91 -53.47
CA GLY A 459 -28.01 -16.55 -53.81
C GLY A 459 -28.14 -18.00 -53.30
N ALA A 460 -29.31 -18.59 -53.62
CA ALA A 460 -29.69 -20.01 -53.75
C ALA A 460 -29.54 -20.95 -52.54
N ASP A 461 -30.66 -21.42 -51.97
CA ASP A 461 -31.35 -22.74 -52.22
C ASP A 461 -30.55 -23.92 -51.64
N ASP A 462 -31.12 -24.90 -50.93
CA ASP A 462 -32.31 -25.65 -51.32
C ASP A 462 -32.88 -26.52 -50.17
N SER A 463 -34.19 -26.75 -50.27
CA SER A 463 -34.98 -27.94 -49.91
C SER A 463 -34.80 -28.74 -48.58
N LYS A 464 -35.92 -28.73 -47.83
CA LYS A 464 -36.57 -29.78 -46.99
C LYS A 464 -36.51 -31.23 -47.54
N PRO A 465 -36.87 -32.30 -46.78
CA PRO A 465 -37.89 -32.39 -45.71
C PRO A 465 -37.39 -32.59 -44.28
#